data_AF-A0A557SB60-F1
#
_entry.id   AF-A0A557SB60-F1
#
_cell.length_a   1.000
_cell.length_b   1.000
_cell.length_c   1.000
_cell.angle_alpha   90.00
_cell.angle_beta   90.00
_cell.angle_gamma   90.00
#
_symmetry.space_group_name_H-M   'P 1'
#
loop_
_entity.id
_entity.type
_entity.pdbx_description
1 polymer ?
#
loop_
_entity_poly.entity_id
_entity_poly.type
_entity_poly.pdbx_seq_one_letter_code
_entity_poly.pdbx_strand_id
1 'polypeptide(L)'
;MRTHTKDQPDWITENLPRVLKVLGLAAAILATVTVGLYMWFFRSLSITSEPDAWGQLGDFFGGVLNPAFSFLALLALLMTLYVQSRELKLSRQVAELSKEELELTRGELKNSADALSAQNEAIHDQRFEQTFFAWLESYRSLVGDIHFDLSRYGPLSVGEIRIRNGREALKTMHSQFLAGCHVLETGWSQGVIPVPLQGDWIKQIRALPTEHHDAFRSIYMSLREDFFRKGFRNDLRAPLATLEALLAWIDSQIHFSNERKRFYFSLVSSHLSWIEGYFLFMACLGDEWPELRRLTNQSGILEKFDWHTDPCVQIVRPLLDSVFIRPPKWPGKTL
;
A
#
# COMPACT_ATOMS: atom_id res chain seq x y z
N MET A 1 7.92 -27.61 -26.35
CA MET A 1 7.82 -27.20 -27.77
C MET A 1 7.12 -28.32 -28.53
N ARG A 2 5.78 -28.37 -28.48
CA ARG A 2 4.99 -29.31 -29.28
C ARG A 2 4.88 -28.69 -30.67
N THR A 3 5.47 -29.36 -31.65
CA THR A 3 5.35 -29.00 -33.06
C THR A 3 3.89 -29.16 -33.47
N HIS A 4 3.13 -28.06 -33.53
CA HIS A 4 1.90 -28.03 -34.31
C HIS A 4 2.31 -28.31 -35.75
N THR A 5 2.15 -29.56 -36.18
CA THR A 5 2.10 -29.90 -37.59
C THR A 5 1.02 -29.02 -38.20
N LYS A 6 1.44 -28.05 -39.02
CA LYS A 6 0.52 -27.31 -39.87
C LYS A 6 -0.24 -28.36 -40.67
N ASP A 7 -1.51 -28.59 -40.34
CA ASP A 7 -2.42 -29.34 -41.20
C ASP A 7 -2.60 -28.49 -42.46
N GLN A 8 -1.68 -28.69 -43.42
CA GLN A 8 -1.80 -28.09 -44.73
C GLN A 8 -3.13 -28.52 -45.35
N PRO A 9 -3.78 -27.64 -46.12
CA PRO A 9 -5.02 -28.01 -46.77
C PRO A 9 -4.78 -29.21 -47.70
N ASP A 10 -5.56 -30.27 -47.57
CA ASP A 10 -5.47 -31.41 -48.49
C ASP A 10 -5.85 -30.93 -49.90
N TRP A 11 -5.20 -31.44 -50.94
CA TRP A 11 -5.43 -31.02 -52.33
C TRP A 11 -6.92 -31.01 -52.73
N ILE A 12 -7.70 -31.96 -52.21
CA ILE A 12 -9.16 -32.06 -52.43
C ILE A 12 -9.88 -30.83 -51.86
N THR A 13 -9.50 -30.35 -50.68
CA THR A 13 -10.12 -29.18 -50.05
C THR A 13 -9.84 -27.90 -50.85
N GLU A 14 -8.61 -27.72 -51.35
CA GLU A 14 -8.25 -26.55 -52.16
C GLU A 14 -8.88 -26.57 -53.55
N ASN A 15 -9.03 -27.76 -54.13
CA ASN A 15 -9.44 -27.93 -55.52
C ASN A 15 -10.87 -28.46 -55.67
N LEU A 16 -11.65 -28.59 -54.60
CA LEU A 16 -13.05 -29.03 -54.63
C LEU A 16 -13.87 -28.33 -55.73
N PRO A 17 -13.83 -26.99 -55.89
CA PRO A 17 -14.59 -26.32 -56.96
C PRO A 17 -14.08 -26.69 -58.37
N ARG A 18 -12.80 -27.04 -58.54
CA ARG A 18 -12.25 -27.49 -59.83
C ARG A 18 -12.66 -28.93 -60.11
N VAL A 19 -12.61 -29.80 -59.11
CA VAL A 19 -13.02 -31.22 -59.23
C VAL A 19 -14.50 -31.33 -59.55
N LEU A 20 -15.36 -30.56 -58.87
CA LEU A 20 -16.81 -30.53 -59.16
C LEU A 20 -17.09 -30.03 -60.59
N LYS A 21 -16.35 -29.05 -61.09
CA LYS A 21 -16.44 -28.61 -62.50
C LYS A 21 -16.03 -29.70 -63.48
N VAL A 22 -14.96 -30.44 -63.20
CA VAL A 22 -14.49 -31.56 -64.04
C VAL A 22 -15.52 -32.69 -64.07
N LEU A 23 -16.12 -33.04 -62.91
CA LEU A 23 -17.19 -34.04 -62.86
C LEU A 23 -18.43 -33.59 -63.65
N GLY A 24 -18.82 -32.32 -63.54
CA GLY A 24 -19.92 -31.76 -64.33
C GLY A 24 -19.64 -31.79 -65.83
N LEU A 25 -18.41 -31.47 -66.24
CA LEU A 25 -17.98 -31.55 -67.64
C LEU A 25 -17.98 -33.01 -68.14
N ALA A 26 -17.48 -33.95 -67.34
CA ALA A 26 -17.50 -35.37 -67.65
C ALA A 26 -18.94 -35.90 -67.83
N ALA A 27 -19.88 -35.47 -66.97
CA ALA A 27 -21.30 -35.78 -67.11
C ALA A 27 -21.88 -35.25 -68.44
N ALA A 28 -21.57 -33.99 -68.80
CA ALA A 28 -22.04 -33.38 -70.04
C ALA A 28 -21.47 -34.07 -71.29
N ILE A 29 -20.18 -34.44 -71.27
CA ILE A 29 -19.54 -35.19 -72.35
C ILE A 29 -20.20 -36.57 -72.49
N LEU A 30 -20.39 -37.29 -71.38
CA LEU A 30 -21.03 -38.61 -71.41
C LEU A 30 -22.44 -38.53 -72.01
N ALA A 31 -23.24 -37.54 -71.59
CA ALA A 31 -24.56 -37.29 -72.16
C ALA A 31 -24.50 -37.08 -73.68
N THR A 32 -23.60 -36.19 -74.12
CA THR A 32 -23.42 -35.83 -75.52
C THR A 32 -22.96 -37.02 -76.36
N VAL A 33 -22.05 -37.83 -75.83
CA VAL A 33 -21.55 -39.04 -76.51
C VAL A 33 -22.65 -40.09 -76.62
N THR A 34 -23.41 -40.35 -75.56
CA THR A 34 -24.52 -41.32 -75.61
C THR A 34 -25.57 -40.89 -76.64
N VAL A 35 -25.96 -39.61 -76.65
CA VAL A 35 -26.91 -39.06 -77.63
C VAL A 35 -26.32 -39.09 -79.05
N GLY A 36 -25.06 -38.70 -79.22
CA GLY A 36 -24.37 -38.70 -80.51
C GLY A 36 -24.21 -40.09 -81.12
N LEU A 37 -23.81 -41.08 -80.32
CA LEU A 37 -23.70 -42.47 -80.74
C LEU A 37 -25.06 -43.04 -81.13
N TYR A 38 -26.11 -42.75 -80.37
CA TYR A 38 -27.48 -43.14 -80.68
C TYR A 38 -27.93 -42.56 -82.04
N MET A 39 -27.78 -41.23 -82.22
CA MET A 39 -28.14 -40.57 -83.49
C MET A 39 -27.34 -41.11 -84.68
N TRP A 40 -26.08 -41.47 -84.49
CA TRP A 40 -25.23 -42.02 -85.53
C TRP A 40 -25.65 -43.45 -85.92
N PHE A 41 -25.86 -44.32 -84.93
CA PHE A 41 -26.21 -45.72 -85.15
C PHE A 41 -27.61 -45.90 -85.76
N PHE A 42 -28.55 -45.01 -85.41
CA PHE A 42 -29.95 -45.08 -85.87
C PHE A 42 -30.30 -44.02 -86.94
N ARG A 43 -29.31 -43.40 -87.58
CA ARG A 43 -29.47 -42.31 -88.58
C ARG A 43 -30.39 -42.67 -89.77
N SER A 44 -30.54 -43.95 -90.08
CA SER A 44 -31.31 -44.43 -91.24
C SER A 44 -32.79 -44.73 -90.93
N LEU A 45 -33.27 -44.51 -89.69
CA LEU A 45 -34.65 -44.75 -89.29
C LEU A 45 -35.48 -43.46 -89.36
N SER A 46 -36.73 -43.57 -89.83
CA SER A 46 -37.70 -42.47 -89.86
C SER A 46 -38.25 -42.17 -88.47
N ILE A 47 -38.43 -40.89 -88.15
CA ILE A 47 -39.01 -40.43 -86.86
C ILE A 47 -40.44 -40.96 -86.75
N THR A 48 -40.70 -41.74 -85.69
CA THR A 48 -42.03 -42.31 -85.44
C THR A 48 -42.92 -41.33 -84.67
N SER A 49 -44.21 -41.32 -85.02
CA SER A 49 -45.26 -40.55 -84.34
C SER A 49 -45.87 -41.32 -83.16
N GLU A 50 -45.45 -42.57 -82.91
CA GLU A 50 -45.96 -43.42 -81.84
C GLU A 50 -45.34 -43.03 -80.48
N PRO A 51 -46.13 -42.63 -79.48
CA PRO A 51 -45.63 -42.22 -78.17
C PRO A 51 -44.81 -43.30 -77.44
N ASP A 52 -45.13 -44.58 -77.60
CA ASP A 52 -44.46 -45.69 -76.90
C ASP A 52 -42.98 -45.84 -77.30
N ALA A 53 -42.64 -45.54 -78.56
CA ALA A 53 -41.27 -45.59 -79.04
C ALA A 53 -40.38 -44.48 -78.43
N TRP A 54 -40.97 -43.32 -78.13
CA TRP A 54 -40.30 -42.26 -77.38
C TRP A 54 -40.06 -42.67 -75.92
N GLY A 55 -40.96 -43.47 -75.34
CA GLY A 55 -40.77 -44.11 -74.03
C GLY A 55 -39.56 -45.05 -74.01
N GLN A 56 -39.46 -45.98 -74.96
CA GLN A 56 -38.33 -46.92 -75.06
C GLN A 56 -36.98 -46.24 -75.32
N LEU A 57 -36.98 -45.15 -76.11
CA LEU A 57 -35.80 -44.31 -76.31
C LEU A 57 -35.38 -43.64 -74.99
N GLY A 58 -36.35 -43.10 -74.25
CA GLY A 58 -36.15 -42.59 -72.90
C GLY A 58 -35.57 -43.63 -71.95
N ASP A 59 -36.04 -44.88 -72.02
CA ASP A 59 -35.56 -46.00 -71.21
C ASP A 59 -34.12 -46.39 -71.54
N PHE A 60 -33.70 -46.34 -72.81
CA PHE A 60 -32.30 -46.57 -73.21
C PHE A 60 -31.36 -45.50 -72.65
N PHE A 61 -31.68 -44.22 -72.85
CA PHE A 61 -30.89 -43.12 -72.31
C PHE A 61 -30.91 -43.12 -70.78
N GLY A 62 -32.08 -43.36 -70.18
CA GLY A 62 -32.25 -43.49 -68.74
C GLY A 62 -31.43 -44.67 -68.19
N GLY A 63 -31.40 -45.80 -68.87
CA GLY A 63 -30.66 -46.99 -68.47
C GLY A 63 -29.13 -46.82 -68.47
N VAL A 64 -28.59 -45.94 -69.31
CA VAL A 64 -27.14 -45.66 -69.40
C VAL A 64 -26.75 -44.42 -68.60
N LEU A 65 -27.49 -43.31 -68.75
CA LEU A 65 -27.18 -42.03 -68.13
C LEU A 65 -27.57 -41.97 -66.65
N ASN A 66 -28.68 -42.58 -66.21
CA ASN A 66 -29.08 -42.49 -64.80
C ASN A 66 -28.06 -43.18 -63.88
N PRO A 67 -27.57 -44.41 -64.16
CA PRO A 67 -26.54 -45.02 -63.33
C PRO A 67 -25.24 -44.21 -63.31
N ALA A 68 -24.83 -43.66 -64.46
CA ALA A 68 -23.60 -42.88 -64.56
C ALA A 68 -23.70 -41.53 -63.84
N PHE A 69 -24.81 -40.80 -64.00
CA PHE A 69 -25.06 -39.56 -63.26
C PHE A 69 -25.24 -39.81 -61.77
N SER A 70 -25.95 -40.87 -61.38
CA SER A 70 -26.10 -41.25 -59.97
C SER A 70 -24.75 -41.56 -59.33
N PHE A 71 -23.85 -42.23 -60.06
CA PHE A 71 -22.49 -42.49 -59.60
C PHE A 71 -21.64 -41.22 -59.46
N LEU A 72 -21.67 -40.31 -60.46
CA LEU A 72 -20.98 -39.02 -60.39
C LEU A 72 -21.53 -38.13 -59.26
N ALA A 73 -22.85 -38.14 -59.06
CA ALA A 73 -23.50 -37.42 -57.95
C ALA A 73 -23.10 -38.01 -56.59
N LEU A 74 -23.03 -39.34 -56.47
CA LEU A 74 -22.55 -40.01 -55.26
C LEU A 74 -21.08 -39.64 -54.97
N LEU A 75 -20.20 -39.63 -55.98
CA LEU A 75 -18.80 -39.20 -55.81
C LEU A 75 -18.69 -37.74 -55.36
N ALA A 76 -19.47 -36.83 -55.97
CA ALA A 76 -19.50 -35.43 -55.58
C ALA A 76 -19.99 -35.25 -54.12
N LEU A 77 -21.01 -36.00 -53.71
CA LEU A 77 -21.54 -36.00 -52.35
C LEU A 77 -20.51 -36.54 -51.35
N LEU A 78 -19.86 -37.67 -51.66
CA LEU A 78 -18.81 -38.26 -50.82
C LEU A 78 -17.64 -37.30 -50.61
N MET A 79 -17.19 -36.61 -51.67
CA MET A 79 -16.15 -35.58 -51.57
C MET A 79 -16.60 -34.40 -50.69
N THR A 80 -17.83 -33.94 -50.85
CA THR A 80 -18.38 -32.84 -50.02
C THR A 80 -18.45 -33.25 -48.55
N LEU A 81 -18.94 -34.46 -48.25
CA LEU A 81 -18.99 -35.01 -46.88
C LEU A 81 -17.60 -35.16 -46.27
N TYR A 82 -16.61 -35.58 -47.07
CA TYR A 82 -15.23 -35.67 -46.62
C TYR A 82 -14.68 -34.30 -46.20
N VAL A 83 -14.87 -33.26 -47.02
CA VAL A 83 -14.44 -31.90 -46.71
C VAL A 83 -15.16 -31.35 -45.46
N GLN A 84 -16.49 -31.51 -45.38
CA GLN A 84 -17.28 -31.08 -44.22
C GLN A 84 -16.84 -31.75 -42.92
N SER A 85 -16.58 -33.07 -42.95
CA SER A 85 -16.09 -33.82 -41.78
C SER A 85 -14.74 -33.29 -41.29
N ARG A 86 -13.84 -32.94 -42.22
CA ARG A 86 -12.53 -32.36 -41.92
C ARG A 86 -12.66 -30.96 -41.33
N GLU A 87 -13.50 -30.08 -41.90
CA GLU A 87 -13.76 -28.74 -41.36
C GLU A 87 -14.36 -28.79 -39.95
N LEU A 88 -15.31 -29.70 -39.70
CA LEU A 88 -15.86 -29.91 -38.35
C LEU A 88 -14.79 -30.36 -37.35
N LYS A 89 -13.88 -31.24 -37.76
CA LYS A 89 -12.75 -31.68 -36.92
C LYS A 89 -11.83 -30.52 -36.57
N LEU A 90 -11.43 -29.70 -37.56
CA LEU A 90 -10.60 -28.52 -37.35
C LEU A 90 -11.30 -27.48 -36.46
N SER A 91 -12.59 -27.24 -36.67
CA SER A 91 -13.39 -26.33 -35.83
C SER A 91 -13.44 -26.79 -34.37
N ARG A 92 -13.58 -28.11 -34.12
CA ARG A 92 -13.51 -28.67 -32.76
C ARG A 92 -12.15 -28.47 -32.12
N GLN A 93 -11.06 -28.70 -32.86
CA GLN A 93 -9.70 -28.47 -32.37
C GLN A 93 -9.45 -27.00 -32.01
N VAL A 94 -9.89 -26.06 -32.85
CA VAL A 94 -9.81 -24.62 -32.55
C VAL A 94 -10.60 -24.27 -31.30
N ALA A 95 -11.80 -24.84 -31.13
CA ALA A 95 -12.60 -24.63 -29.93
C ALA A 95 -11.95 -25.22 -28.67
N GLU A 96 -11.29 -26.37 -28.76
CA GLU A 96 -10.54 -26.97 -27.65
C GLU A 96 -9.33 -26.11 -27.25
N LEU A 97 -8.54 -25.66 -28.23
CA LEU A 97 -7.41 -24.74 -28.00
C LEU A 97 -7.88 -23.41 -27.41
N SER A 98 -9.01 -22.87 -27.88
CA SER A 98 -9.59 -21.63 -27.34
C SER A 98 -10.04 -21.78 -25.89
N LYS A 99 -10.56 -22.96 -25.51
CA LYS A 99 -10.88 -23.26 -24.10
C LYS A 99 -9.62 -23.32 -23.25
N GLU A 100 -8.57 -23.98 -23.74
CA GLU A 100 -7.28 -24.07 -23.04
C GLU A 100 -6.67 -22.66 -22.82
N GLU A 101 -6.66 -21.81 -23.85
CA GLU A 101 -6.19 -20.43 -23.75
C GLU A 101 -7.03 -19.59 -22.78
N LEU A 102 -8.36 -19.79 -22.77
CA LEU A 102 -9.25 -19.10 -21.84
C LEU A 102 -8.98 -19.55 -20.39
N GLU A 103 -8.74 -20.83 -20.17
CA GLU A 103 -8.38 -21.37 -18.85
C GLU A 103 -7.04 -20.82 -18.35
N LEU A 104 -6.03 -20.79 -19.22
CA LEU A 104 -4.74 -20.15 -18.92
C LEU A 104 -4.90 -18.66 -18.60
N THR A 105 -5.66 -17.93 -19.42
CA THR A 105 -5.93 -16.50 -19.22
C THR A 105 -6.66 -16.23 -17.89
N ARG A 106 -7.62 -17.08 -17.52
CA ARG A 106 -8.30 -17.00 -16.21
C ARG A 106 -7.34 -17.25 -15.05
N GLY A 107 -6.41 -18.20 -15.20
CA GLY A 107 -5.35 -18.45 -14.24
C GLY A 107 -4.45 -17.23 -14.04
N GLU A 108 -3.98 -16.64 -15.13
CA GLU A 108 -3.14 -15.42 -15.08
C GLU A 108 -3.89 -14.22 -14.48
N LEU A 109 -5.15 -14.01 -14.85
CA LEU A 109 -5.99 -12.95 -14.26
C LEU A 109 -6.17 -13.13 -12.76
N LYS A 110 -6.37 -14.37 -12.30
CA LYS A 110 -6.45 -14.68 -10.86
C LYS A 110 -5.13 -14.38 -10.16
N ASN A 111 -4.01 -14.86 -10.69
CA ASN A 111 -2.68 -14.58 -10.15
C ASN A 111 -2.39 -13.07 -10.07
N SER A 112 -2.78 -12.33 -11.12
CA SER A 112 -2.63 -10.87 -11.16
C SER A 112 -3.52 -10.16 -10.14
N ALA A 113 -4.75 -10.64 -9.91
CA ALA A 113 -5.65 -10.10 -8.90
C ALA A 113 -5.11 -10.33 -7.48
N ASP A 114 -4.59 -11.54 -7.21
CA ASP A 114 -3.99 -11.90 -5.92
C ASP A 114 -2.73 -11.04 -5.67
N ALA A 115 -1.87 -10.87 -6.68
CA ALA A 115 -0.68 -10.02 -6.59
C ALA A 115 -1.03 -8.53 -6.37
N LEU A 116 -2.07 -8.03 -7.04
CA LEU A 116 -2.54 -6.66 -6.86
C LEU A 116 -3.13 -6.44 -5.45
N SER A 117 -3.84 -7.43 -4.91
CA SER A 117 -4.35 -7.39 -3.55
C SER A 117 -3.21 -7.29 -2.53
N ALA A 118 -2.19 -8.14 -2.65
CA ALA A 118 -1.00 -8.09 -1.80
C ALA A 118 -0.22 -6.77 -1.96
N GLN A 119 -0.13 -6.23 -3.18
CA GLN A 119 0.48 -4.93 -3.44
C GLN A 119 -0.27 -3.78 -2.76
N ASN A 120 -1.62 -3.79 -2.83
CA ASN A 120 -2.43 -2.77 -2.17
C ASN A 120 -2.21 -2.75 -0.66
N GLU A 121 -2.13 -3.92 -0.02
CA GLU A 121 -1.84 -4.03 1.41
C GLU A 121 -0.46 -3.44 1.74
N ALA A 122 0.59 -3.81 0.99
CA ALA A 122 1.93 -3.26 1.16
C ALA A 122 1.99 -1.74 0.95
N ILE A 123 1.23 -1.21 -0.02
CA ILE A 123 1.13 0.24 -0.27
C ILE A 123 0.51 0.96 0.93
N HIS A 124 -0.51 0.38 1.57
CA HIS A 124 -1.12 0.98 2.76
C HIS A 124 -0.11 1.12 3.90
N ASP A 125 0.69 0.08 4.15
CA ASP A 125 1.76 0.13 5.16
C ASP A 125 2.85 1.15 4.80
N GLN A 126 3.30 1.16 3.54
CA GLN A 126 4.32 2.10 3.08
C GLN A 126 3.86 3.56 3.20
N ARG A 127 2.60 3.86 2.84
CA ARG A 127 2.03 5.22 2.95
C ARG A 127 1.97 5.70 4.40
N PHE A 128 1.64 4.80 5.33
CA PHE A 128 1.70 5.11 6.75
C PHE A 128 3.13 5.50 7.15
N GLU A 129 4.13 4.67 6.84
CA GLU A 129 5.51 4.93 7.24
C GLU A 129 6.07 6.22 6.63
N GLN A 130 5.78 6.49 5.36
CA GLN A 130 6.17 7.75 4.71
C GLN A 130 5.57 8.97 5.43
N THR A 131 4.28 8.91 5.79
CA THR A 131 3.61 9.99 6.52
C THR A 131 4.17 10.14 7.94
N PHE A 132 4.43 9.01 8.63
CA PHE A 132 5.04 8.97 9.95
C PHE A 132 6.39 9.69 9.96
N PHE A 133 7.30 9.34 9.04
CA PHE A 133 8.62 9.96 8.97
C PHE A 133 8.56 11.42 8.52
N ALA A 134 7.61 11.78 7.64
CA ALA A 134 7.39 13.18 7.25
C ALA A 134 6.96 14.04 8.44
N TRP A 135 6.05 13.54 9.30
CA TRP A 135 5.65 14.22 10.53
C TRP A 135 6.80 14.33 11.53
N LEU A 136 7.60 13.27 11.68
CA LEU A 136 8.75 13.28 12.57
C LEU A 136 9.81 14.29 12.10
N GLU A 137 10.04 14.40 10.79
CA GLU A 137 10.92 15.41 10.23
C GLU A 137 10.36 16.82 10.41
N SER A 138 9.05 17.02 10.22
CA SER A 138 8.38 18.29 10.52
C SER A 138 8.54 18.69 11.99
N TYR A 139 8.38 17.74 12.92
CA TYR A 139 8.63 17.99 14.35
C TYR A 139 10.09 18.42 14.58
N ARG A 140 11.06 17.70 14.00
CA ARG A 140 12.48 18.02 14.14
C ARG A 140 12.84 19.38 13.57
N SER A 141 12.26 19.78 12.43
CA SER A 141 12.41 21.10 11.85
C SER A 141 11.88 22.18 12.79
N LEU A 142 10.66 22.02 13.30
CA LEU A 142 10.05 22.98 14.23
C LEU A 142 10.86 23.12 15.53
N VAL A 143 11.41 22.02 16.05
CA VAL A 143 12.35 22.10 17.18
C VAL A 143 13.59 22.88 16.77
N GLY A 144 14.15 22.62 15.59
CA GLY A 144 15.31 23.33 15.02
C GLY A 144 15.10 24.85 14.89
N ASP A 145 13.87 25.26 14.58
CA ASP A 145 13.44 26.64 14.43
C ASP A 145 13.17 27.36 15.77
N ILE A 146 13.41 26.72 16.90
CA ILE A 146 13.37 27.40 18.20
C ILE A 146 14.62 28.26 18.35
N HIS A 147 14.44 29.54 18.66
CA HIS A 147 15.54 30.50 18.84
C HIS A 147 15.53 31.06 20.25
N PHE A 148 16.71 31.20 20.85
CA PHE A 148 16.89 31.85 22.14
C PHE A 148 18.00 32.91 22.06
N ASP A 149 17.64 34.16 22.33
CA ASP A 149 18.58 35.29 22.35
C ASP A 149 18.94 35.63 23.80
N LEU A 150 20.17 35.27 24.19
CA LEU A 150 20.66 35.49 25.55
C LEU A 150 20.78 36.98 25.88
N SER A 151 20.95 37.86 24.89
CA SER A 151 21.10 39.31 25.13
C SER A 151 19.86 39.98 25.72
N ARG A 152 18.70 39.31 25.69
CA ARG A 152 17.46 39.79 26.30
C ARG A 152 17.44 39.66 27.83
N TYR A 153 18.36 38.89 28.42
CA TYR A 153 18.30 38.50 29.82
C TYR A 153 19.56 38.87 30.62
N GLY A 154 20.52 39.56 30.01
CA GLY A 154 21.70 40.09 30.70
C GLY A 154 22.83 40.49 29.76
N PRO A 155 23.87 41.18 30.27
CA PRO A 155 25.08 41.44 29.52
C PRO A 155 25.82 40.14 29.22
N LEU A 156 26.23 39.96 27.96
CA LEU A 156 26.99 38.80 27.51
C LEU A 156 28.48 38.97 27.79
N SER A 157 29.16 37.87 28.09
CA SER A 157 30.62 37.85 28.15
C SER A 157 31.21 37.97 26.74
N VAL A 158 32.40 38.57 26.62
CA VAL A 158 33.08 38.71 25.33
C VAL A 158 33.34 37.32 24.72
N GLY A 159 32.77 37.08 23.54
CA GLY A 159 32.91 35.80 22.81
C GLY A 159 31.75 34.82 23.01
N GLU A 160 30.76 35.12 23.86
CA GLU A 160 29.56 34.29 23.95
C GLU A 160 28.71 34.41 22.69
N ILE A 161 28.37 33.26 22.09
CA ILE A 161 27.41 33.21 20.99
C ILE A 161 26.09 33.79 21.52
N ARG A 162 25.52 34.76 20.81
CA ARG A 162 24.34 35.52 21.26
C ARG A 162 23.02 34.75 21.11
N ILE A 163 22.88 34.02 20.02
CA ILE A 163 21.65 33.30 19.65
C ILE A 163 21.94 31.80 19.69
N ARG A 164 21.10 31.04 20.39
CA ARG A 164 21.08 29.57 20.36
C ARG A 164 19.88 29.13 19.55
N ASN A 165 20.03 28.06 18.78
CA ASN A 165 18.97 27.48 17.98
C ASN A 165 18.71 26.04 18.37
N GLY A 166 17.52 25.55 18.07
CA GLY A 166 17.19 24.15 18.22
C GLY A 166 17.29 23.65 19.65
N ARG A 167 17.86 22.45 19.78
CA ARG A 167 18.10 21.80 21.08
C ARG A 167 19.05 22.59 21.98
N GLU A 168 19.98 23.36 21.42
CA GLU A 168 20.85 24.22 22.22
C GLU A 168 20.09 25.43 22.78
N ALA A 169 19.09 25.94 22.05
CA ALA A 169 18.17 26.95 22.59
C ALA A 169 17.40 26.39 23.78
N LEU A 170 16.82 25.19 23.64
CA LEU A 170 16.10 24.50 24.70
C LEU A 170 16.98 24.24 25.94
N LYS A 171 18.21 23.75 25.75
CA LYS A 171 19.16 23.55 26.86
C LYS A 171 19.47 24.87 27.57
N THR A 172 19.64 25.94 26.81
CA THR A 172 19.92 27.25 27.39
C THR A 172 18.72 27.79 28.15
N MET A 173 17.51 27.69 27.59
CA MET A 173 16.25 28.02 28.27
C MET A 173 16.09 27.26 29.60
N HIS A 174 16.38 25.95 29.60
CA HIS A 174 16.38 25.15 30.84
C HIS A 174 17.40 25.69 31.84
N SER A 175 18.66 25.86 31.42
CA SER A 175 19.73 26.34 32.31
C SER A 175 19.49 27.72 32.90
N GLN A 176 18.78 28.60 32.18
CA GLN A 176 18.57 30.01 32.55
C GLN A 176 17.32 30.25 33.40
N PHE A 177 16.36 29.33 33.40
CA PHE A 177 15.06 29.56 34.06
C PHE A 177 14.55 28.41 34.90
N LEU A 178 14.98 27.18 34.61
CA LEU A 178 14.32 25.96 35.11
C LEU A 178 15.29 24.99 35.78
N ALA A 179 16.59 25.29 35.73
CA ALA A 179 17.61 24.56 36.47
C ALA A 179 17.38 24.69 37.99
N GLY A 180 17.85 23.69 38.72
CA GLY A 180 17.63 23.58 40.15
C GLY A 180 18.19 24.71 41.00
N CYS A 181 19.26 25.35 40.54
CA CYS A 181 19.81 26.53 41.20
C CYS A 181 18.76 27.64 41.34
N HIS A 182 17.94 27.88 40.31
CA HIS A 182 16.88 28.90 40.36
C HIS A 182 15.76 28.53 41.34
N VAL A 183 15.44 27.23 41.46
CA VAL A 183 14.47 26.75 42.46
C VAL A 183 14.98 27.02 43.87
N LEU A 184 16.26 26.70 44.14
CA LEU A 184 16.89 26.93 45.44
C LEU A 184 17.00 28.42 45.78
N GLU A 185 17.50 29.24 44.86
CA GLU A 185 17.60 30.70 45.04
C GLU A 185 16.24 31.33 45.33
N THR A 186 15.22 30.95 44.55
CA THR A 186 13.87 31.48 44.72
C THR A 186 13.28 31.03 46.06
N GLY A 187 13.41 29.74 46.41
CA GLY A 187 12.92 29.21 47.67
C GLY A 187 13.58 29.81 48.91
N TRP A 188 14.89 30.07 48.82
CA TRP A 188 15.62 30.77 49.87
C TRP A 188 15.18 32.23 50.00
N SER A 189 15.04 32.95 48.87
CA SER A 189 14.58 34.35 48.87
C SER A 189 13.17 34.51 49.44
N GLN A 190 12.31 33.49 49.28
CA GLN A 190 10.95 33.46 49.81
C GLN A 190 10.87 32.90 51.25
N GLY A 191 12.00 32.45 51.82
CA GLY A 191 12.06 31.90 53.18
C GLY A 191 11.40 30.52 53.35
N VAL A 192 11.10 29.81 52.27
CA VAL A 192 10.42 28.49 52.28
C VAL A 192 11.40 27.32 52.18
N ILE A 193 12.62 27.56 51.65
CA ILE A 193 13.73 26.61 51.66
C ILE A 193 14.86 27.26 52.46
N PRO A 194 15.19 26.77 53.68
CA PRO A 194 16.17 27.41 54.56
C PRO A 194 17.63 27.09 54.18
N VAL A 195 17.88 26.76 52.91
CA VAL A 195 19.20 26.38 52.38
C VAL A 195 19.58 27.38 51.27
N PRO A 196 20.51 28.31 51.51
CA PRO A 196 20.99 29.22 50.46
C PRO A 196 21.81 28.44 49.42
N LEU A 197 21.80 28.91 48.18
CA LEU A 197 22.60 28.33 47.11
C LEU A 197 24.11 28.45 47.44
N GLN A 198 24.80 27.32 47.59
CA GLN A 198 26.24 27.29 47.89
C GLN A 198 27.02 26.25 47.06
N GLY A 199 27.85 26.70 46.12
CA GLY A 199 28.70 25.81 45.32
C GLY A 199 27.89 24.95 44.34
N ASP A 200 28.10 23.62 44.37
CA ASP A 200 27.46 22.70 43.42
C ASP A 200 25.98 22.47 43.79
N TRP A 201 25.09 23.07 43.00
CA TRP A 201 23.64 22.97 43.18
C TRP A 201 23.12 21.54 43.01
N ILE A 202 23.76 20.69 42.19
CA ILE A 202 23.33 19.31 41.97
C ILE A 202 23.48 18.52 43.28
N LYS A 203 24.61 18.68 43.97
CA LYS A 203 24.86 18.02 45.26
C LYS A 203 23.90 18.52 46.34
N GLN A 204 23.63 19.83 46.37
CA GLN A 204 22.68 20.41 47.32
C GLN A 204 21.28 19.84 47.15
N ILE A 205 20.77 19.75 45.92
CA ILE A 205 19.42 19.19 45.67
C ILE A 205 19.35 17.72 46.04
N ARG A 206 20.39 16.93 45.73
CA ARG A 206 20.44 15.51 46.14
C ARG A 206 20.45 15.32 47.65
N ALA A 207 21.01 16.28 48.39
CA ALA A 207 21.06 16.27 49.85
C ALA A 207 19.86 16.98 50.50
N LEU A 208 18.92 17.53 49.71
CA LEU A 208 17.80 18.31 50.24
C LEU A 208 16.85 17.42 51.06
N PRO A 209 16.63 17.73 52.35
CA PRO A 209 15.70 16.99 53.20
C PRO A 209 14.29 16.91 52.60
N THR A 210 13.63 15.76 52.79
CA THR A 210 12.29 15.47 52.24
C THR A 210 11.21 16.45 52.70
N GLU A 211 11.35 17.02 53.89
CA GLU A 211 10.45 18.05 54.43
C GLU A 211 10.41 19.33 53.58
N HIS A 212 11.41 19.60 52.75
CA HIS A 212 11.44 20.73 51.83
C HIS A 212 10.99 20.38 50.41
N HIS A 213 10.69 19.11 50.10
CA HIS A 213 10.35 18.69 48.74
C HIS A 213 9.02 19.28 48.26
N ASP A 214 8.03 19.47 49.13
CA ASP A 214 6.76 20.10 48.74
C ASP A 214 6.93 21.60 48.45
N ALA A 215 7.74 22.31 49.26
CA ALA A 215 8.12 23.68 48.98
C ALA A 215 8.87 23.77 47.64
N PHE A 216 9.82 22.87 47.40
CA PHE A 216 10.56 22.78 46.14
C PHE A 216 9.63 22.59 44.93
N ARG A 217 8.66 21.65 45.02
CA ARG A 217 7.65 21.42 43.98
C ARG A 217 6.82 22.67 43.70
N SER A 218 6.37 23.37 44.75
CA SER A 218 5.59 24.60 44.63
C SER A 218 6.37 25.71 43.89
N ILE A 219 7.64 25.92 44.28
CA ILE A 219 8.51 26.89 43.61
C ILE A 219 8.76 26.49 42.17
N TYR A 220 9.03 25.21 41.90
CA TYR A 220 9.23 24.72 40.55
C TYR A 220 8.01 24.99 39.67
N MET A 221 6.80 24.77 40.17
CA MET A 221 5.57 25.11 39.45
C MET A 221 5.44 26.62 39.23
N SER A 222 5.81 27.46 40.20
CA SER A 222 5.86 28.91 40.01
C SER A 222 6.84 29.32 38.90
N LEU A 223 8.05 28.76 38.88
CA LEU A 223 9.06 29.03 37.86
C LEU A 223 8.61 28.56 36.47
N ARG A 224 7.94 27.40 36.38
CA ARG A 224 7.27 26.93 35.16
C ARG A 224 6.24 27.95 34.66
N GLU A 225 5.36 28.45 35.53
CA GLU A 225 4.36 29.44 35.14
C GLU A 225 5.00 30.76 34.70
N ASP A 226 6.06 31.21 35.38
CA ASP A 226 6.80 32.41 35.00
C ASP A 226 7.51 32.22 33.65
N PHE A 227 8.09 31.04 33.42
CA PHE A 227 8.68 30.68 32.13
C PHE A 227 7.64 30.78 31.00
N PHE A 228 6.45 30.23 31.17
CA PHE A 228 5.41 30.36 30.15
C PHE A 228 4.88 31.79 30.00
N ARG A 229 4.77 32.55 31.09
CA ARG A 229 4.40 33.98 31.06
C ARG A 229 5.42 34.85 30.33
N LYS A 230 6.70 34.47 30.30
CA LYS A 230 7.75 35.13 29.52
C LYS A 230 7.65 34.94 28.00
N GLY A 231 6.65 34.18 27.52
CA GLY A 231 6.35 34.01 26.09
C GLY A 231 6.86 32.71 25.47
N PHE A 232 7.70 31.94 26.18
CA PHE A 232 8.24 30.66 25.69
C PHE A 232 7.19 29.59 25.42
N ARG A 233 5.95 29.79 25.93
CA ARG A 233 4.80 28.97 25.55
C ARG A 233 4.56 28.98 24.04
N ASN A 234 4.73 30.13 23.38
CA ASN A 234 4.51 30.26 21.95
C ASN A 234 5.59 29.52 21.15
N ASP A 235 6.84 29.59 21.61
CA ASP A 235 7.97 28.90 20.97
C ASP A 235 7.82 27.37 21.02
N LEU A 236 7.26 26.85 22.12
CA LEU A 236 7.04 25.41 22.31
C LEU A 236 5.72 24.90 21.71
N ARG A 237 4.78 25.80 21.38
CA ARG A 237 3.43 25.41 20.97
C ARG A 237 3.43 24.56 19.71
N ALA A 238 4.12 25.00 18.65
CA ALA A 238 4.10 24.28 17.37
C ALA A 238 4.80 22.91 17.49
N PRO A 239 6.02 22.78 18.04
CA PRO A 239 6.64 21.47 18.26
C PRO A 239 5.80 20.52 19.11
N LEU A 240 5.22 20.98 20.22
CA LEU A 240 4.40 20.14 21.11
C LEU A 240 3.08 19.74 20.44
N ALA A 241 2.44 20.62 19.67
CA ALA A 241 1.22 20.29 18.94
C ALA A 241 1.49 19.29 17.80
N THR A 242 2.61 19.42 17.08
CA THR A 242 3.00 18.44 16.05
C THR A 242 3.31 17.08 16.69
N LEU A 243 3.96 17.05 17.84
CA LEU A 243 4.18 15.82 18.59
C LEU A 243 2.86 15.21 19.06
N GLU A 244 1.96 16.01 19.64
CA GLU A 244 0.61 15.57 20.05
C GLU A 244 -0.12 14.90 18.88
N ALA A 245 -0.19 15.59 17.74
CA ALA A 245 -0.95 15.08 16.62
C ALA A 245 -0.28 13.87 15.93
N LEU A 246 1.06 13.72 16.01
CA LEU A 246 1.75 12.49 15.61
C LEU A 246 1.31 11.31 16.51
N LEU A 247 1.31 11.52 17.82
CA LEU A 247 0.90 10.50 18.78
C LEU A 247 -0.59 10.15 18.64
N ALA A 248 -1.44 11.15 18.46
CA ALA A 248 -2.87 10.98 18.23
C ALA A 248 -3.12 10.20 16.93
N TRP A 249 -2.38 10.50 15.87
CA TRP A 249 -2.51 9.82 14.59
C TRP A 249 -2.12 8.34 14.69
N ILE A 250 -1.04 8.01 15.40
CA ILE A 250 -0.67 6.61 15.71
C ILE A 250 -1.77 5.91 16.54
N ASP A 251 -2.28 6.59 17.57
CA ASP A 251 -3.33 6.07 18.45
C ASP A 251 -4.64 5.80 17.69
N SER A 252 -4.97 6.66 16.73
CA SER A 252 -6.20 6.59 15.92
C SER A 252 -6.24 5.42 14.92
N GLN A 253 -5.11 4.76 14.64
CA GLN A 253 -5.08 3.64 13.68
C GLN A 253 -5.83 2.43 14.23
N ILE A 254 -7.05 2.20 13.73
CA ILE A 254 -7.94 1.12 14.19
C ILE A 254 -7.37 -0.26 13.83
N HIS A 255 -6.71 -0.37 12.68
CA HIS A 255 -6.15 -1.64 12.17
C HIS A 255 -4.83 -2.04 12.82
N PHE A 256 -4.22 -1.16 13.63
CA PHE A 256 -2.94 -1.46 14.25
C PHE A 256 -3.13 -2.31 15.51
N SER A 257 -2.35 -3.39 15.61
CA SER A 257 -2.20 -4.11 16.87
C SER A 257 -1.58 -3.20 17.94
N ASN A 258 -1.85 -3.51 19.21
CA ASN A 258 -1.24 -2.79 20.32
C ASN A 258 0.29 -2.83 20.28
N GLU A 259 0.88 -3.94 19.82
CA GLU A 259 2.32 -4.09 19.64
C GLU A 259 2.86 -3.14 18.55
N ARG A 260 2.15 -3.03 17.41
CA ARG A 260 2.51 -2.11 16.33
C ARG A 260 2.43 -0.65 16.79
N LYS A 261 1.39 -0.27 17.55
CA LYS A 261 1.31 1.09 18.14
C LYS A 261 2.47 1.37 19.09
N ARG A 262 2.79 0.42 19.99
CA ARG A 262 3.95 0.54 20.89
C ARG A 262 5.26 0.67 20.14
N PHE A 263 5.43 -0.06 19.03
CA PHE A 263 6.61 0.07 18.19
C PHE A 263 6.77 1.49 17.66
N TYR A 264 5.73 2.10 17.10
CA TYR A 264 5.83 3.49 16.61
C TYR A 264 5.99 4.52 17.74
N PHE A 265 5.32 4.37 18.89
CA PHE A 265 5.60 5.22 20.06
C PHE A 265 7.05 5.08 20.56
N SER A 266 7.58 3.87 20.50
CA SER A 266 8.99 3.57 20.81
C SER A 266 9.93 4.27 19.81
N LEU A 267 9.58 4.31 18.52
CA LEU A 267 10.33 5.06 17.52
C LEU A 267 10.27 6.57 17.77
N VAL A 268 9.09 7.14 18.07
CA VAL A 268 8.99 8.57 18.39
C VAL A 268 9.92 8.92 19.56
N SER A 269 9.83 8.17 20.66
CA SER A 269 10.66 8.41 21.84
C SER A 269 12.15 8.25 21.60
N SER A 270 12.61 7.34 20.72
CA SER A 270 14.04 7.21 20.42
C SER A 270 14.60 8.38 19.60
N HIS A 271 13.75 9.15 18.95
CA HIS A 271 14.13 10.35 18.20
C HIS A 271 14.10 11.64 19.03
N LEU A 272 13.57 11.58 20.26
CA LEU A 272 13.58 12.70 21.19
C LEU A 272 14.87 12.70 22.00
N SER A 273 15.51 13.87 22.09
CA SER A 273 16.61 14.07 23.04
C SER A 273 16.07 14.27 24.46
N TRP A 274 16.95 14.12 25.46
CA TRP A 274 16.59 14.33 26.87
C TRP A 274 15.95 15.72 27.11
N ILE A 275 16.46 16.77 26.46
CA ILE A 275 15.92 18.13 26.64
C ILE A 275 14.53 18.29 26.03
N GLU A 276 14.24 17.66 24.88
CA GLU A 276 12.88 17.61 24.32
C GLU A 276 11.93 16.85 25.26
N GLY A 277 12.40 15.73 25.82
CA GLY A 277 11.69 14.99 26.86
C GLY A 277 11.40 15.83 28.10
N TYR A 278 12.34 16.65 28.56
CA TYR A 278 12.15 17.56 29.69
C TYR A 278 11.04 18.60 29.44
N PHE A 279 11.03 19.23 28.26
CA PHE A 279 9.97 20.19 27.93
C PHE A 279 8.61 19.51 27.73
N LEU A 280 8.58 18.27 27.24
CA LEU A 280 7.36 17.45 27.23
C LEU A 280 6.90 17.12 28.65
N PHE A 281 7.81 16.74 29.55
CA PHE A 281 7.53 16.53 30.97
C PHE A 281 6.90 17.77 31.59
N MET A 282 7.50 18.95 31.38
CA MET A 282 6.96 20.21 31.87
C MET A 282 5.60 20.57 31.28
N ALA A 283 5.41 20.34 29.98
CA ALA A 283 4.14 20.57 29.32
C ALA A 283 3.03 19.73 30.00
N CYS A 284 3.32 18.46 30.28
CA CYS A 284 2.39 17.54 30.94
C CYS A 284 2.04 17.92 32.38
N LEU A 285 2.83 18.73 33.09
CA LEU A 285 2.53 19.12 34.48
C LEU A 285 1.36 20.10 34.63
N GLY A 286 1.04 20.88 33.60
CA GLY A 286 -0.03 21.87 33.63
C GLY A 286 -1.12 21.57 32.61
N ASP A 287 -2.28 22.19 32.76
CA ASP A 287 -3.52 21.78 32.08
C ASP A 287 -3.67 22.33 30.66
N GLU A 288 -2.62 22.95 30.10
CA GLU A 288 -2.67 23.59 28.79
C GLU A 288 -2.73 22.59 27.62
N TRP A 289 -2.21 21.38 27.82
CA TRP A 289 -2.14 20.33 26.79
C TRP A 289 -2.72 19.00 27.31
N PRO A 290 -4.03 18.92 27.55
CA PRO A 290 -4.64 17.73 28.16
C PRO A 290 -4.53 16.48 27.28
N GLU A 291 -4.63 16.64 25.96
CA GLU A 291 -4.54 15.52 25.02
C GLU A 291 -3.09 15.04 24.85
N LEU A 292 -2.12 15.96 24.70
CA LEU A 292 -0.69 15.62 24.77
C LEU A 292 -0.35 14.88 26.07
N ARG A 293 -0.88 15.33 27.22
CA ARG A 293 -0.68 14.66 28.52
C ARG A 293 -1.21 13.23 28.47
N ARG A 294 -2.45 13.04 28.01
CA ARG A 294 -3.10 11.73 27.87
C ARG A 294 -2.27 10.79 26.98
N LEU A 295 -1.89 11.25 25.79
CA LEU A 295 -1.11 10.49 24.81
C LEU A 295 0.31 10.19 25.29
N THR A 296 0.95 11.13 26.00
CA THR A 296 2.28 10.92 26.59
C THR A 296 2.23 9.85 27.68
N ASN A 297 1.20 9.86 28.53
CA ASN A 297 0.99 8.80 29.53
C ASN A 297 0.73 7.44 28.85
N GLN A 298 -0.16 7.38 27.86
CA GLN A 298 -0.51 6.14 27.16
C GLN A 298 0.67 5.53 26.38
N SER A 299 1.45 6.37 25.71
CA SER A 299 2.61 5.95 24.91
C SER A 299 3.81 5.55 25.76
N GLY A 300 3.89 6.00 27.02
CA GLY A 300 5.02 5.74 27.91
C GLY A 300 6.32 6.42 27.47
N ILE A 301 6.24 7.46 26.62
CA ILE A 301 7.43 8.10 26.02
C ILE A 301 8.40 8.63 27.09
N LEU A 302 7.89 9.19 28.19
CA LEU A 302 8.72 9.74 29.26
C LEU A 302 9.45 8.65 30.09
N GLU A 303 9.06 7.38 29.98
CA GLU A 303 9.73 6.29 30.72
C GLU A 303 11.13 5.97 30.18
N LYS A 304 11.44 6.37 28.94
CA LYS A 304 12.73 6.06 28.30
C LYS A 304 13.88 6.95 28.74
N PHE A 305 13.59 8.14 29.28
CA PHE A 305 14.64 9.09 29.63
C PHE A 305 15.23 8.77 31.00
N ASP A 306 16.54 8.87 31.11
CA ASP A 306 17.22 8.80 32.40
C ASP A 306 17.11 10.14 33.15
N TRP A 307 16.12 10.20 34.03
CA TRP A 307 15.84 11.37 34.85
C TRP A 307 16.82 11.53 36.04
N HIS A 308 17.72 10.58 36.30
CA HIS A 308 18.69 10.71 37.40
C HIS A 308 19.79 11.75 37.13
N THR A 309 19.92 12.14 35.87
CA THR A 309 20.83 13.19 35.41
C THR A 309 20.44 14.57 35.92
N ASP A 310 19.15 14.82 36.17
CA ASP A 310 18.64 16.07 36.75
C ASP A 310 17.96 15.79 38.11
N PRO A 311 18.60 16.13 39.24
CA PRO A 311 18.05 15.85 40.56
C PRO A 311 16.75 16.64 40.84
N CYS A 312 16.48 17.72 40.09
CA CYS A 312 15.21 18.45 40.21
C CYS A 312 14.04 17.60 39.76
N VAL A 313 14.21 16.87 38.64
CA VAL A 313 13.16 16.02 38.11
C VAL A 313 12.79 14.93 39.11
N GLN A 314 13.74 14.39 39.87
CA GLN A 314 13.44 13.40 40.92
C GLN A 314 12.48 13.93 41.99
N ILE A 315 12.68 15.18 42.43
CA ILE A 315 11.82 15.82 43.43
C ILE A 315 10.46 16.16 42.83
N VAL A 316 10.42 16.61 41.57
CA VAL A 316 9.21 17.08 40.88
C VAL A 316 8.36 15.93 40.31
N ARG A 317 8.94 14.78 39.97
CA ARG A 317 8.26 13.66 39.31
C ARG A 317 6.95 13.21 39.96
N PRO A 318 6.80 13.19 41.30
CA PRO A 318 5.50 12.89 41.93
C PRO A 318 4.35 13.81 41.47
N LEU A 319 4.62 15.05 41.04
CA LEU A 319 3.61 15.92 40.42
C LEU A 319 3.12 15.33 39.10
N LEU A 320 4.01 14.80 38.26
CA LEU A 320 3.63 14.14 37.01
C LEU A 320 2.81 12.87 37.31
N ASP A 321 3.26 12.06 38.27
CA ASP A 321 2.57 10.83 38.66
C ASP A 321 1.16 11.12 39.20
N SER A 322 0.94 12.29 39.81
CA SER A 322 -0.37 12.73 40.29
C SER A 322 -1.35 13.08 39.17
N VAL A 323 -0.86 13.57 38.02
CA VAL A 323 -1.68 13.94 36.86
C VAL A 323 -1.81 12.80 35.85
N PHE A 324 -0.93 11.80 35.92
CA PHE A 324 -1.01 10.59 35.10
C PHE A 324 -1.98 9.59 35.73
N ILE A 325 -3.22 9.57 35.24
CA ILE A 325 -4.25 8.63 35.69
C ILE A 325 -3.90 7.22 35.19
N ARG A 326 -3.38 6.38 36.10
CA ARG A 326 -2.91 4.99 35.91
C ARG A 326 -1.83 4.86 34.82
N PRO A 327 -0.64 4.30 35.15
CA PRO A 327 0.32 3.96 34.10
C PRO A 327 -0.31 2.90 33.19
N PRO A 328 -0.03 2.90 31.88
CA PRO A 328 -0.51 1.83 31.03
C PRO A 328 0.09 0.49 31.53
N LYS A 329 -0.77 -0.39 32.06
CA LYS A 329 -0.41 -1.79 32.32
C LYS A 329 -0.25 -2.48 30.98
N TRP A 330 0.94 -2.37 30.42
CA TRP A 330 1.35 -3.18 29.30
C TRP A 330 1.91 -4.50 29.87
N PRO A 331 1.25 -5.66 29.67
CA PRO A 331 1.80 -6.93 30.12
C PRO A 331 3.15 -7.15 29.43
N GLY A 332 4.23 -7.34 30.21
CA GLY A 332 5.57 -7.60 29.69
C GLY A 332 6.76 -6.96 30.42
N LYS A 333 6.57 -6.04 31.38
CA LYS A 333 7.67 -5.64 32.28
C LYS A 333 7.90 -6.74 33.32
N THR A 334 8.81 -7.67 33.05
CA THR A 334 9.57 -8.30 34.13
C THR A 334 10.45 -7.23 34.76
N LEU A 335 10.21 -7.01 36.07
CA LEU A 335 11.03 -6.19 36.95
C LEU A 335 12.51 -6.61 36.93
#